data_AF-A0A959TAT3-F1
#
_entry.id   AF-A0A959TAT3-F1
#
_cell.length_a   1.000
_cell.length_b   1.000
_cell.length_c   1.000
_cell.angle_alpha   90.00
_cell.angle_beta   90.00
_cell.angle_gamma   90.00
#
_symmetry.space_group_name_H-M   'P 1'
#
loop_
_entity.id
_entity.type
_entity.pdbx_description
1 polymer ?
#
loop_
_entity_poly.entity_id
_entity_poly.type
_entity_poly.pdbx_seq_one_letter_code
_entity_poly.pdbx_strand_id
1 'polypeptide(L)'
;MAGLLCLQASAQFDLQWDPSVPVQRQGADLSLAWAGGLNYCQVSEIDLDQDGLKDLFVFDRSGGQVVTLLNGGTPGQVDYTHTIAYDEVWPFRELH
;
A
#
# COMPACT_ATOMS: atom_id res chain seq x y z
N MET A 1 -20.61 -51.58 -11.89
CA MET A 1 -20.97 -50.14 -11.82
C MET A 1 -19.68 -49.40 -11.51
N ALA A 2 -19.12 -48.68 -12.48
CA ALA A 2 -17.85 -47.97 -12.33
C ALA A 2 -18.11 -46.58 -11.71
N GLY A 3 -17.49 -46.31 -10.56
CA GLY A 3 -17.58 -45.01 -9.90
C GLY A 3 -16.65 -44.01 -10.57
N LEU A 4 -17.19 -42.87 -11.01
CA LEU A 4 -16.39 -41.73 -11.46
C LEU A 4 -15.78 -41.05 -10.23
N LEU A 5 -14.45 -41.00 -10.14
CA LEU A 5 -13.74 -40.09 -9.25
C LEU A 5 -13.54 -38.76 -10.00
N CYS A 6 -14.06 -37.66 -9.46
CA CYS A 6 -13.73 -36.32 -9.90
C CYS A 6 -12.66 -35.76 -8.96
N LEU A 7 -11.44 -35.55 -9.47
CA LEU A 7 -10.37 -34.86 -8.74
C LEU A 7 -10.55 -33.35 -8.94
N GLN A 8 -10.61 -32.61 -7.84
CA GLN A 8 -10.56 -31.15 -7.91
C GLN A 8 -9.14 -30.72 -8.28
N ALA A 9 -9.00 -29.91 -9.34
CA ALA A 9 -7.78 -29.19 -9.63
C ALA A 9 -7.99 -27.72 -9.22
N SER A 10 -7.12 -27.17 -8.37
CA SER A 10 -7.07 -25.72 -8.15
C SER A 10 -6.13 -25.09 -9.17
N ALA A 11 -6.66 -24.22 -10.01
CA ALA A 11 -5.89 -23.28 -10.81
C ALA A 11 -6.45 -21.89 -10.53
N GLN A 12 -5.66 -21.03 -9.92
CA GLN A 12 -5.92 -19.61 -9.81
C GLN A 12 -4.57 -18.89 -9.73
N PHE A 13 -4.43 -17.76 -10.42
CA PHE A 13 -3.26 -16.92 -10.28
C PHE A 13 -3.38 -16.14 -8.96
N ASP A 14 -2.29 -16.07 -8.21
CA ASP A 14 -2.20 -15.27 -7.00
C ASP A 14 -1.33 -14.04 -7.33
N LEU A 15 -1.86 -12.84 -7.08
CA LEU A 15 -1.10 -11.61 -7.20
C LEU A 15 -0.72 -11.15 -5.81
N GLN A 16 0.57 -11.08 -5.57
CA GLN A 16 1.12 -10.55 -4.33
C GLN A 16 1.79 -9.22 -4.63
N TRP A 17 1.54 -8.25 -3.76
CA TRP A 17 2.25 -6.98 -3.80
C TRP A 17 3.71 -7.20 -3.42
N ASP A 18 4.62 -6.71 -4.26
CA ASP A 18 6.07 -6.81 -4.05
C ASP A 18 6.72 -5.47 -4.47
N PRO A 19 7.10 -4.60 -3.52
CA PRO A 19 7.75 -3.33 -3.81
C PRO A 19 9.29 -3.48 -3.94
N SER A 20 9.84 -4.71 -3.84
CA SER A 20 11.28 -4.93 -3.76
C SER A 20 12.03 -4.61 -5.05
N VAL A 21 11.32 -4.55 -6.18
CA VAL A 21 11.88 -4.17 -7.47
C VAL A 21 12.19 -2.67 -7.47
N PRO A 22 13.48 -2.26 -7.55
CA PRO A 22 13.84 -0.85 -7.50
C PRO A 22 13.35 -0.11 -8.74
N VAL A 23 12.76 1.07 -8.54
CA VAL A 23 12.38 1.97 -9.63
C VAL A 23 13.32 3.16 -9.61
N GLN A 24 14.02 3.38 -10.71
CA GLN A 24 15.06 4.40 -10.80
C GLN A 24 14.70 5.53 -11.76
N ARG A 25 15.07 6.75 -11.37
CA ARG A 25 15.10 7.92 -12.26
C ARG A 25 16.51 8.50 -12.27
N GLN A 26 17.12 8.54 -13.45
CA GLN A 26 18.48 9.09 -13.63
C GLN A 26 19.53 8.41 -12.71
N GLY A 27 19.38 7.11 -12.46
CA GLY A 27 20.28 6.33 -11.60
C GLY A 27 20.05 6.48 -10.10
N ALA A 28 19.03 7.23 -9.66
CA ALA A 28 18.61 7.31 -8.26
C ALA A 28 17.32 6.49 -8.03
N ASP A 29 17.29 5.71 -6.96
CA ASP A 29 16.10 4.97 -6.52
C ASP A 29 15.01 5.93 -6.04
N LEU A 30 13.77 5.61 -6.38
CA LEU A 30 12.58 6.32 -5.93
C LEU A 30 11.94 5.54 -4.77
N SER A 31 12.08 6.06 -3.54
CA SER A 31 11.61 5.40 -2.31
C SER A 31 10.10 5.15 -2.25
N LEU A 32 9.31 5.99 -2.92
CA LEU A 32 7.84 5.92 -2.97
C LEU A 32 7.31 5.51 -4.35
N ALA A 33 8.11 4.84 -5.18
CA ALA A 33 7.70 4.49 -6.54
C ALA A 33 6.43 3.61 -6.61
N TRP A 34 6.22 2.78 -5.60
CA TRP A 34 5.09 1.87 -5.47
C TRP A 34 3.95 2.44 -4.63
N ALA A 35 4.02 3.72 -4.23
CA ALA A 35 2.97 4.42 -3.48
C ALA A 35 1.83 4.94 -4.37
N GLY A 36 1.88 4.65 -5.68
CA GLY A 36 0.95 5.19 -6.65
C GLY A 36 1.31 6.61 -7.11
N GLY A 37 0.34 7.28 -7.73
CA GLY A 37 0.44 8.67 -8.15
C GLY A 37 -0.66 9.49 -7.50
N LEU A 38 -0.33 10.73 -7.10
CA LEU A 38 -1.29 11.64 -6.47
C LEU A 38 -1.73 12.72 -7.47
N ASN A 39 -3.03 12.99 -7.52
CA ASN A 39 -3.65 13.98 -8.38
C ASN A 39 -4.50 14.98 -7.58
N TYR A 40 -5.54 14.53 -6.86
CA TYR A 40 -6.40 15.40 -6.05
C TYR A 40 -6.45 14.94 -4.59
N CYS A 41 -5.29 15.07 -3.94
CA CYS A 41 -5.05 14.54 -2.60
C CYS A 41 -5.58 15.45 -1.47
N GLN A 42 -6.08 14.80 -0.44
CA GLN A 42 -6.30 15.35 0.90
C GLN A 42 -5.35 14.64 1.86
N VAL A 43 -4.52 15.40 2.57
CA VAL A 43 -3.46 14.86 3.44
C VAL A 43 -3.79 15.14 4.90
N SER A 44 -3.57 14.15 5.75
CA SER A 44 -3.73 14.26 7.20
C SER A 44 -2.69 13.43 7.93
N GLU A 45 -2.44 13.79 9.20
CA GLU A 45 -1.53 13.07 10.08
C GLU A 45 -2.31 12.18 11.05
N ILE A 46 -1.84 10.94 11.23
CA ILE A 46 -2.40 9.96 12.15
C ILE A 46 -1.28 9.02 12.60
N ASP A 47 -1.40 8.42 13.78
CA ASP A 47 -0.45 7.39 14.25
C ASP A 47 -1.07 6.04 13.89
N LEU A 48 -0.63 5.43 12.78
CA LEU A 48 -1.24 4.23 12.20
C LEU A 48 -0.73 2.97 12.88
N ASP A 49 0.58 2.88 13.08
CA ASP A 49 1.25 1.69 13.62
C ASP A 49 1.45 1.72 15.15
N GLN A 50 1.01 2.80 15.81
CA GLN A 50 1.00 2.97 17.26
C GLN A 50 2.40 3.04 17.87
N ASP A 51 3.38 3.55 17.12
CA ASP A 51 4.73 3.77 17.60
C ASP A 51 4.92 5.14 18.31
N GLY A 52 3.89 6.00 18.26
CA GLY A 52 3.88 7.33 18.87
C GLY A 52 4.36 8.45 17.93
N LEU A 53 4.74 8.13 16.69
CA LEU A 53 5.03 9.07 15.62
C LEU A 53 3.77 9.34 14.79
N LYS A 54 3.80 10.43 14.02
CA LYS A 54 2.70 10.74 13.08
C LYS A 54 3.09 10.31 11.67
N ASP A 55 2.29 9.42 11.13
CA ASP A 55 2.29 8.94 9.77
C ASP A 55 1.45 9.84 8.87
N LEU A 56 1.57 9.65 7.56
CA LEU A 56 0.72 10.34 6.59
C LEU A 56 -0.38 9.40 6.08
N PHE A 57 -1.60 9.88 6.24
CA PHE A 57 -2.78 9.35 5.56
C PHE A 57 -3.14 10.29 4.42
N VAL A 58 -3.19 9.77 3.20
CA VAL A 58 -3.54 10.53 2.00
C VAL A 58 -4.75 9.91 1.33
N PHE A 59 -5.79 10.71 1.11
CA PHE A 59 -6.94 10.33 0.32
C PHE A 59 -6.95 11.08 -1.02
N ASP A 60 -6.73 10.37 -2.13
CA ASP A 60 -6.86 10.93 -3.47
C ASP A 60 -8.29 10.76 -4.00
N ARG A 61 -8.98 11.89 -4.06
CA ARG A 61 -10.39 11.97 -4.48
C ARG A 61 -10.61 11.63 -5.95
N SER A 62 -9.57 11.67 -6.77
CA SER A 62 -9.69 11.40 -8.21
C SER A 62 -10.01 9.94 -8.49
N GLY A 63 -9.52 9.04 -7.63
CA GLY A 63 -9.67 7.59 -7.77
C GLY A 63 -10.20 6.87 -6.52
N GLY A 64 -10.61 7.61 -5.48
CA GLY A 64 -11.00 7.00 -4.20
C GLY A 64 -9.83 6.31 -3.47
N GLN A 65 -8.59 6.64 -3.82
CA GLN A 65 -7.45 5.88 -3.32
C GLN A 65 -6.98 6.39 -1.97
N VAL A 66 -6.78 5.47 -1.04
CA VAL A 66 -6.03 5.72 0.20
C VAL A 66 -4.56 5.35 -0.04
N VAL A 67 -3.65 6.19 0.43
CA VAL A 67 -2.21 5.92 0.48
C VAL A 67 -1.76 6.15 1.92
N THR A 68 -1.16 5.12 2.53
CA THR A 68 -0.60 5.18 3.88
C THR A 68 0.93 5.16 3.86
N LEU A 69 1.55 6.13 4.52
CA LEU A 69 3.00 6.29 4.58
C LEU A 69 3.46 6.33 6.05
N LEU A 70 4.18 5.30 6.47
CA LEU A 70 4.74 5.19 7.83
C LEU A 70 5.96 6.08 8.00
N ASN A 71 6.05 6.79 9.11
CA ASN A 71 7.14 7.69 9.45
C ASN A 71 8.27 6.91 10.15
N GLY A 72 9.46 6.88 9.55
CA GLY A 72 10.64 6.21 10.11
C GLY A 72 11.29 6.95 11.29
N GLY A 73 10.84 8.18 11.60
CA GLY A 73 11.23 8.91 12.80
C GLY A 73 12.61 9.59 12.74
N THR A 74 13.24 9.66 11.56
CA THR A 74 14.55 10.31 11.42
C THR A 74 14.41 11.84 11.49
N PRO A 75 14.98 12.52 12.52
CA PRO A 75 14.81 13.97 12.68
C PRO A 75 15.38 14.77 11.52
N GLY A 76 14.56 15.69 10.97
CA GLY A 76 14.97 16.59 9.89
C GLY A 76 15.13 15.92 8.52
N GLN A 77 14.69 14.66 8.37
CA GLN A 77 14.67 13.93 7.10
C GLN A 77 13.24 13.59 6.69
N VAL A 78 13.02 13.47 5.38
CA VAL A 78 11.76 12.92 4.84
C VAL A 78 11.93 11.41 4.79
N ASP A 79 11.49 10.74 5.84
CA ASP A 79 11.68 9.32 6.07
C ASP A 79 10.31 8.62 6.13
N TYR A 80 9.74 8.36 4.96
CA TYR A 80 8.43 7.73 4.83
C TYR A 80 8.51 6.43 4.02
N THR A 81 7.81 5.39 4.49
CA THR A 81 7.68 4.12 3.79
C THR A 81 6.23 3.85 3.43
N HIS A 82 5.94 3.58 2.16
CA HIS A 82 4.60 3.17 1.74
C HIS A 82 4.27 1.77 2.24
N THR A 83 3.06 1.60 2.77
CA THR A 83 2.53 0.32 3.20
C THR A 83 1.10 0.14 2.71
N ILE A 84 0.75 -1.12 2.42
CA ILE A 84 -0.62 -1.55 2.08
C ILE A 84 -1.31 -2.26 3.26
N ALA A 85 -0.65 -2.33 4.41
CA ALA A 85 -1.15 -3.09 5.57
C ALA A 85 -2.51 -2.59 6.09
N TYR A 86 -2.87 -1.34 5.77
CA TYR A 86 -4.10 -0.70 6.20
C TYR A 86 -5.18 -0.62 5.12
N ASP A 87 -4.91 -1.06 3.89
CA ASP A 87 -5.83 -0.92 2.74
C ASP A 87 -7.18 -1.63 3.00
N GLU A 88 -7.14 -2.77 3.70
CA GLU A 88 -8.32 -3.60 4.01
C GLU A 88 -8.92 -3.31 5.41
N VAL A 89 -8.39 -2.31 6.12
CA VAL A 89 -8.83 -1.94 7.46
C VAL A 89 -10.03 -1.00 7.38
N TRP A 90 -11.06 -1.25 8.18
CA TRP A 90 -12.17 -0.30 8.32
C TRP A 90 -11.70 0.93 9.12
N PRO A 91 -12.06 2.18 8.72
CA PRO A 91 -12.97 2.55 7.64
C PRO A 91 -12.28 2.79 6.28
N PHE A 92 -10.97 2.58 6.15
CA PHE A 92 -10.21 2.94 4.94
C PHE A 92 -10.65 2.15 3.71
N ARG A 93 -10.98 0.87 3.88
CA ARG A 93 -11.57 0.05 2.82
C ARG A 93 -12.98 0.46 2.39
N GLU A 94 -13.57 1.52 2.94
CA GLU A 94 -14.86 2.04 2.48
C GLU A 94 -14.70 3.37 1.73
N LEU A 95 -13.44 3.83 1.55
CA LEU A 95 -13.13 5.13 0.96
C LEU A 95 -12.87 5.05 -0.56
N HIS A 96 -12.85 3.85 -1.15
CA HIS A 96 -12.58 3.61 -2.57
C HIS A 96 -13.79 3.62 -3.49
#